data_AF-A0A925PLX0-F1
#
_entry.id   AF-A0A925PLX0-F1
#
_cell.length_a   1.000
_cell.length_b   1.000
_cell.length_c   1.000
_cell.angle_alpha   90.00
_cell.angle_beta   90.00
_cell.angle_gamma   90.00
#
_symmetry.space_group_name_H-M   'P 1'
#
loop_
_entity.id
_entity.type
_entity.pdbx_description
1 polymer ?
#
loop_
_entity_poly.entity_id
_entity_poly.type
_entity_poly.pdbx_seq_one_letter_code
_entity_poly.pdbx_strand_id
1 'polypeptide(L)'
;MKVRDLYRVLGVERLAARDEIHRAYRREAKTSHPDSGGSDGAFGELATAYTVLSNPKARERYDRTGEIELPRPDNFDASAIEVIAQKLGLIIHAERDVTAMDIEGLIEEAIREEISQRRESVASHKRAINRAARLRARVKRKANGQDNMLARVLDWHEASTRIQIDKNEAAVASMERALEILKDYSFGEDLSPATGEVSVALHEALHSLEELAAVLKTGPSWCEVDIARPSASG
;
A
#
# COMPACT_ATOMS: atom_id res chain seq x y z
N MET A 1 32.36 -9.55 -9.94
CA MET A 1 31.65 -10.85 -9.95
C MET A 1 30.84 -10.93 -11.23
N LYS A 2 31.04 -11.95 -12.06
CA LYS A 2 30.39 -12.06 -13.38
C LYS A 2 28.92 -12.38 -13.13
N VAL A 3 28.06 -11.38 -13.28
CA VAL A 3 26.62 -11.49 -13.05
C VAL A 3 26.08 -12.67 -13.86
N ARG A 4 25.50 -13.66 -13.17
CA ARG A 4 24.78 -14.74 -13.83
C ARG A 4 23.60 -14.13 -14.58
N ASP A 5 23.39 -14.57 -15.82
CA ASP A 5 22.26 -14.16 -16.65
C ASP A 5 20.94 -14.35 -15.87
N LEU A 6 20.18 -13.28 -15.62
CA LEU A 6 18.98 -13.33 -14.79
C LEU A 6 17.92 -14.27 -15.35
N TYR A 7 17.86 -14.41 -16.68
CA TYR A 7 16.96 -15.35 -17.35
C TYR A 7 17.35 -16.80 -17.04
N ARG A 8 18.65 -17.09 -16.96
CA ARG A 8 19.15 -18.41 -16.55
C ARG A 8 18.94 -18.69 -15.08
N VAL A 9 18.98 -17.66 -14.22
CA VAL A 9 18.69 -17.79 -12.79
C VAL A 9 17.22 -18.19 -12.57
N LEU A 10 16.30 -17.64 -13.36
CA LEU A 10 14.89 -18.06 -13.35
C LEU A 10 14.60 -19.30 -14.21
N GLY A 11 15.56 -19.78 -15.00
CA GLY A 11 15.35 -20.91 -15.92
C GLY A 11 14.38 -20.62 -17.07
N VAL A 12 14.28 -19.37 -17.51
CA VAL A 12 13.36 -18.91 -18.57
C VAL A 12 14.13 -18.35 -19.77
N GLU A 13 13.46 -18.28 -20.93
CA GLU A 13 14.05 -17.66 -22.11
C GLU A 13 14.02 -16.12 -22.04
N ARG A 14 14.89 -15.45 -22.83
CA ARG A 14 14.92 -13.98 -22.90
C ARG A 14 13.63 -13.35 -23.41
N LEU A 15 12.87 -14.11 -24.21
CA LEU A 15 11.57 -13.70 -24.74
C LEU A 15 10.40 -14.14 -23.85
N ALA A 16 10.67 -14.70 -22.66
CA ALA A 16 9.64 -15.18 -21.75
C ALA A 16 8.66 -14.06 -21.40
N ALA A 17 7.37 -14.40 -21.47
CA ALA A 17 6.31 -13.51 -21.04
C ALA A 17 6.39 -13.29 -19.52
N ARG A 18 5.80 -12.19 -19.03
CA ARG A 18 5.75 -11.88 -17.59
C ARG A 18 5.19 -13.06 -16.77
N ASP A 19 4.14 -13.70 -17.28
CA ASP A 19 3.50 -14.83 -16.61
C ASP A 19 4.43 -16.05 -16.50
N GLU A 20 5.32 -16.25 -17.48
CA GLU A 20 6.31 -17.33 -17.46
C GLU A 20 7.42 -17.06 -16.45
N ILE A 21 7.88 -15.81 -16.36
CA ILE A 21 8.83 -15.32 -15.34
C ILE A 21 8.25 -15.54 -13.93
N HIS A 22 6.96 -15.23 -13.74
CA HIS A 22 6.27 -15.39 -12.46
C HIS A 22 6.12 -16.87 -12.08
N ARG A 23 5.70 -17.72 -13.03
CA ARG A 23 5.58 -19.17 -12.79
C ARG A 23 6.93 -19.82 -12.46
N ALA A 24 8.00 -19.42 -13.14
CA ALA A 24 9.33 -19.96 -12.92
C ALA A 24 9.89 -19.55 -11.56
N TYR A 25 9.73 -18.27 -11.17
CA TYR A 25 10.08 -17.80 -9.83
C TYR A 25 9.35 -18.59 -8.73
N ARG A 26 8.04 -18.81 -8.87
CA ARG A 26 7.26 -19.57 -7.88
C ARG A 26 7.72 -21.01 -7.73
N ARG A 27 8.13 -21.64 -8.83
CA ARG A 27 8.65 -23.02 -8.83
C ARG A 27 9.99 -23.08 -8.09
N GLU A 28 10.90 -22.18 -8.44
CA GLU A 28 12.26 -22.14 -7.87
C GLU A 28 12.30 -21.59 -6.44
N ALA A 29 11.37 -20.72 -6.05
CA ALA A 29 11.27 -20.20 -4.69
C ALA A 29 10.81 -21.28 -3.70
N LYS A 30 9.97 -22.22 -4.14
CA LYS A 30 9.54 -23.37 -3.34
C LYS A 30 10.68 -24.38 -3.14
N THR A 31 11.56 -24.55 -4.13
CA THR A 31 12.70 -25.47 -4.05
C THR A 31 13.90 -24.84 -3.33
N SER A 32 14.03 -23.51 -3.37
CA SER A 32 15.15 -22.76 -2.77
C SER A 32 14.88 -22.24 -1.35
N HIS A 33 13.73 -22.58 -0.74
CA HIS A 33 13.39 -22.15 0.61
C HIS A 33 14.32 -22.80 1.66
N PRO A 34 14.76 -22.08 2.72
CA PRO A 34 15.66 -22.62 3.75
C PRO A 34 15.11 -23.87 4.46
N ASP A 35 13.79 -23.93 4.71
CA ASP A 35 13.13 -25.13 5.28
C ASP A 35 13.13 -26.35 4.35
N SER A 36 13.41 -26.16 3.06
CA SER A 36 13.43 -27.23 2.05
C SER A 36 14.85 -27.64 1.63
N GLY A 37 15.88 -27.11 2.31
CA GLY A 37 17.29 -27.42 2.04
C GLY A 37 18.02 -26.46 1.09
N GLY A 38 17.45 -25.26 0.84
CA GLY A 38 18.06 -24.23 0.00
C GLY A 38 19.15 -23.40 0.71
N SER A 39 19.93 -22.64 -0.07
CA SER A 39 20.95 -21.71 0.45
C SER A 39 20.50 -20.26 0.29
N ASP A 40 20.72 -19.42 1.31
CA ASP A 40 20.37 -17.99 1.32
C ASP A 40 20.89 -17.24 0.08
N GLY A 41 22.07 -17.64 -0.43
CA GLY A 41 22.66 -17.07 -1.64
C GLY A 41 21.87 -17.36 -2.92
N ALA A 42 21.39 -18.60 -3.08
CA ALA A 42 20.61 -18.98 -4.27
C ALA A 42 19.23 -18.31 -4.26
N PHE A 43 18.61 -18.20 -3.08
CA PHE A 43 17.35 -17.50 -2.91
C PHE A 43 17.48 -15.99 -3.20
N GLY A 44 18.57 -15.36 -2.74
CA GLY A 44 18.87 -13.95 -3.02
C GLY A 44 19.09 -13.68 -4.52
N GLU A 45 19.81 -14.57 -5.22
CA GLU A 45 19.99 -14.48 -6.68
C GLU A 45 18.64 -14.62 -7.41
N LEU A 46 17.80 -15.56 -6.97
CA LEU A 46 16.48 -15.80 -7.54
C LEU A 46 15.54 -14.60 -7.38
N ALA A 47 15.50 -14.02 -6.18
CA ALA A 47 14.74 -12.80 -5.88
C ALA A 47 15.21 -11.62 -6.73
N THR A 48 16.53 -11.43 -6.85
CA THR A 48 17.15 -10.39 -7.69
C THR A 48 16.71 -10.53 -9.15
N ALA A 49 16.73 -11.75 -9.69
CA ALA A 49 16.32 -12.03 -11.06
C ALA A 49 14.83 -11.73 -11.29
N TYR A 50 13.98 -12.15 -10.36
CA TYR A 50 12.55 -11.86 -10.43
C TYR A 50 12.25 -10.37 -10.36
N THR A 51 12.86 -9.63 -9.44
CA THR A 51 12.64 -8.19 -9.25
C THR A 51 12.97 -7.38 -10.51
N VAL A 52 14.08 -7.71 -11.20
CA VAL A 52 14.49 -7.01 -12.42
C VAL A 52 13.65 -7.44 -13.62
N LEU A 53 13.36 -8.73 -13.79
CA LEU A 53 12.68 -9.25 -14.98
C LEU A 53 11.15 -9.11 -14.94
N SER A 54 10.53 -9.03 -13.75
CA SER A 54 9.08 -8.82 -13.59
C SER A 54 8.64 -7.37 -13.82
N ASN A 55 9.54 -6.40 -13.65
CA ASN A 55 9.28 -4.98 -13.90
C ASN A 55 9.64 -4.62 -15.35
N PRO A 56 8.69 -4.17 -16.19
CA PRO A 56 8.96 -3.88 -17.60
C PRO A 56 10.08 -2.85 -17.82
N LYS A 57 10.14 -1.80 -17.01
CA LYS A 57 11.16 -0.74 -17.11
C LYS A 57 12.54 -1.24 -16.67
N ALA A 58 12.60 -2.03 -15.61
CA ALA A 58 13.86 -2.61 -15.13
C ALA A 58 14.38 -3.68 -16.10
N ARG A 59 13.50 -4.50 -16.66
CA ARG A 59 13.82 -5.50 -17.69
C ARG A 59 14.37 -4.85 -18.95
N GLU A 60 13.70 -3.83 -19.49
CA GLU A 60 14.17 -3.10 -20.67
C GLU A 60 15.57 -2.51 -20.45
N ARG A 61 15.79 -1.94 -19.27
CA ARG A 61 17.10 -1.40 -18.90
C ARG A 61 18.16 -2.50 -18.81
N TYR A 62 17.86 -3.61 -18.13
CA TYR A 62 18.75 -4.77 -18.02
C TYR A 62 19.10 -5.36 -19.39
N ASP A 63 18.12 -5.48 -20.29
CA ASP A 63 18.32 -5.98 -21.64
C ASP A 63 19.21 -5.04 -22.47
N ARG A 64 19.13 -3.73 -22.24
CA ARG A 64 19.91 -2.71 -22.96
C ARG A 64 21.32 -2.52 -22.42
N THR A 65 21.51 -2.51 -21.10
CA THR A 65 22.79 -2.14 -20.47
C THR A 65 23.53 -3.33 -19.87
N GLY A 66 22.85 -4.46 -19.65
CA GLY A 66 23.38 -5.59 -18.89
C GLY A 66 23.61 -5.29 -17.41
N GLU A 67 23.29 -4.07 -16.96
CA GLU A 67 23.46 -3.66 -15.57
C GLU A 67 22.22 -4.00 -14.77
N ILE A 68 22.45 -4.64 -13.62
CA ILE A 68 21.44 -4.82 -12.59
C ILE A 68 21.36 -3.50 -11.82
N GLU A 69 20.47 -2.62 -12.25
CA GLU A 69 19.93 -1.59 -11.37
C GLU A 69 18.70 -2.19 -10.72
N LEU A 70 18.87 -2.66 -9.48
CA LEU A 70 17.74 -3.06 -8.67
C LEU A 70 16.81 -1.84 -8.58
N PRO A 71 15.51 -1.96 -8.91
CA PRO A 71 14.56 -0.94 -8.50
C PRO A 71 14.76 -0.75 -7.00
N ARG A 72 14.82 0.51 -6.55
CA ARG A 72 15.13 0.82 -5.16
C ARG A 72 14.22 -0.04 -4.25
N PRO A 73 14.78 -0.68 -3.21
CA PRO A 73 14.01 -1.53 -2.32
C PRO A 73 13.09 -0.65 -1.48
N ASP A 74 11.95 -0.31 -2.04
CA ASP A 74 11.01 0.62 -1.43
C ASP A 74 9.69 -0.10 -1.21
N ASN A 75 9.67 -1.14 -0.35
CA ASN A 75 8.48 -1.68 0.33
C ASN A 75 7.15 -1.88 -0.44
N PHE A 76 7.08 -1.73 -1.75
CA PHE A 76 5.79 -1.64 -2.46
C PHE A 76 5.12 -2.99 -2.54
N ASP A 77 5.89 -4.04 -2.83
CA ASP A 77 5.38 -5.41 -2.72
C ASP A 77 5.18 -5.78 -1.24
N ALA A 78 5.98 -5.28 -0.29
CA ALA A 78 5.75 -5.56 1.14
C ALA A 78 4.43 -4.95 1.65
N SER A 79 4.12 -3.71 1.27
CA SER A 79 2.87 -3.03 1.58
C SER A 79 1.69 -3.63 0.81
N ALA A 80 1.88 -4.06 -0.43
CA ALA A 80 0.86 -4.79 -1.18
C ALA A 80 0.57 -6.17 -0.56
N ILE A 81 1.61 -6.92 -0.17
CA ILE A 81 1.50 -8.17 0.56
C ILE A 81 0.81 -7.94 1.92
N GLU A 82 1.14 -6.85 2.61
CA GLU A 82 0.49 -6.47 3.87
C GLU A 82 -1.01 -6.21 3.67
N VAL A 83 -1.40 -5.51 2.60
CA VAL A 83 -2.82 -5.34 2.23
C VAL A 83 -3.48 -6.71 2.03
N ILE A 84 -2.88 -7.59 1.23
CA ILE A 84 -3.42 -8.94 0.98
C ILE A 84 -3.53 -9.73 2.30
N ALA A 85 -2.50 -9.70 3.14
CA ALA A 85 -2.47 -10.41 4.41
C ALA A 85 -3.54 -9.88 5.39
N GLN A 86 -3.77 -8.57 5.45
CA GLN A 86 -4.84 -7.98 6.24
C GLN A 86 -6.21 -8.43 5.76
N LYS A 87 -6.48 -8.39 4.44
CA LYS A 87 -7.75 -8.85 3.87
C LYS A 87 -7.98 -10.34 4.12
N LEU A 88 -6.96 -11.16 3.91
CA LEU A 88 -7.02 -12.60 4.16
C LEU A 88 -7.25 -12.89 5.65
N GLY A 89 -6.59 -12.17 6.54
CA GLY A 89 -6.81 -12.30 7.98
C GLY A 89 -8.26 -12.05 8.36
N LEU A 90 -8.90 -11.03 7.79
CA LEU A 90 -10.33 -10.75 8.03
C LEU A 90 -11.25 -11.87 7.55
N ILE A 91 -10.93 -12.46 6.40
CA ILE A 91 -11.70 -13.60 5.86
C ILE A 91 -11.51 -14.84 6.74
N ILE A 92 -10.29 -15.10 7.22
CA ILE A 92 -9.99 -16.23 8.12
C ILE A 92 -10.69 -16.07 9.48
N HIS A 93 -10.76 -14.85 9.99
CA HIS A 93 -11.41 -14.55 11.26
C HIS A 93 -12.92 -14.38 11.16
N ALA A 94 -13.47 -14.26 9.95
CA ALA A 94 -14.90 -14.42 9.75
C ALA A 94 -15.22 -15.90 10.00
N GLU A 95 -15.92 -16.22 11.09
CA GLU A 95 -16.28 -17.57 11.56
C GLU A 95 -17.18 -18.35 10.57
N ARG A 96 -16.73 -18.55 9.34
CA ARG A 96 -17.43 -19.20 8.24
C ARG A 96 -16.54 -20.25 7.60
N ASP A 97 -17.15 -21.24 6.96
CA ASP A 97 -16.42 -22.29 6.27
C ASP A 97 -15.75 -21.72 5.00
N VAL A 98 -14.48 -21.33 5.14
CA VAL A 98 -13.67 -20.68 4.11
C VAL A 98 -13.36 -21.60 2.92
N THR A 99 -13.55 -22.91 3.08
CA THR A 99 -13.12 -23.92 2.09
C THR A 99 -14.00 -23.96 0.84
N ALA A 100 -15.24 -23.46 0.91
CA ALA A 100 -16.19 -23.45 -0.19
C ALA A 100 -16.34 -22.07 -0.86
N MET A 101 -15.54 -21.08 -0.46
CA MET A 101 -15.71 -19.68 -0.86
C MET A 101 -14.66 -19.24 -1.87
N ASP A 102 -15.06 -18.43 -2.85
CA ASP A 102 -14.14 -17.70 -3.72
C ASP A 102 -13.41 -16.58 -2.95
N ILE A 103 -12.32 -16.97 -2.27
CA ILE A 103 -11.49 -16.06 -1.47
C ILE A 103 -10.83 -15.01 -2.36
N GLU A 104 -10.43 -15.37 -3.59
CA GLU A 104 -9.78 -14.46 -4.53
C GLU A 104 -10.72 -13.32 -4.92
N GLY A 105 -11.93 -13.65 -5.36
CA GLY A 105 -12.96 -12.67 -5.70
C GLY A 105 -13.35 -11.78 -4.52
N LEU A 106 -13.40 -12.33 -3.30
CA LEU A 106 -13.68 -11.56 -2.08
C LEU A 106 -12.59 -10.55 -1.74
N ILE A 107 -11.32 -10.96 -1.82
CA ILE A 107 -10.19 -10.05 -1.56
C ILE A 107 -10.13 -8.99 -2.65
N GLU A 108 -10.30 -9.37 -3.92
CA GLU A 108 -10.29 -8.43 -5.04
C GLU A 108 -11.39 -7.37 -4.89
N GLU A 109 -12.63 -7.77 -4.63
CA GLU A 109 -13.75 -6.83 -4.47
C GLU A 109 -13.53 -5.92 -3.25
N ALA A 110 -13.06 -6.47 -2.13
CA ALA A 110 -12.78 -5.70 -0.92
C ALA A 110 -11.69 -4.64 -1.15
N ILE A 111 -10.64 -4.96 -1.92
CA ILE A 111 -9.59 -4.02 -2.27
C ILE A 111 -10.12 -2.95 -3.24
N ARG A 112 -10.94 -3.34 -4.23
CA ARG A 112 -11.53 -2.41 -5.21
C ARG A 112 -12.42 -1.37 -4.56
N GLU A 113 -13.28 -1.81 -3.63
CA GLU A 113 -14.17 -0.91 -2.89
C GLU A 113 -13.36 0.07 -2.03
N GLU A 114 -12.33 -0.40 -1.32
CA GLU A 114 -11.48 0.49 -0.52
C GLU A 114 -10.71 1.51 -1.38
N ILE A 115 -10.22 1.10 -2.56
CA ILE A 115 -9.63 2.03 -3.54
C ILE A 115 -10.65 3.11 -3.93
N SER A 116 -11.90 2.72 -4.19
CA SER A 116 -12.98 3.66 -4.55
C SER A 116 -13.17 4.71 -3.45
N GLN A 117 -13.34 4.27 -2.21
CA GLN A 117 -13.55 5.14 -1.05
C GLN A 117 -12.38 6.09 -0.80
N ARG A 118 -11.14 5.59 -0.87
CA ARG A 118 -9.94 6.43 -0.71
C ARG A 118 -9.83 7.48 -1.82
N ARG A 119 -10.16 7.13 -3.07
CA ARG A 119 -10.18 8.09 -4.18
C ARG A 119 -11.25 9.18 -3.99
N GLU A 120 -12.43 8.81 -3.51
CA GLU A 120 -13.46 9.80 -3.16
C GLU A 120 -13.02 10.74 -2.04
N SER A 121 -12.35 10.20 -1.01
CA SER A 121 -11.76 10.98 0.08
C SER A 121 -10.71 11.97 -0.44
N VAL A 122 -9.78 11.53 -1.31
CA VAL A 122 -8.80 12.39 -1.98
C VAL A 122 -9.50 13.51 -2.76
N ALA A 123 -10.53 13.19 -3.53
CA ALA A 123 -11.28 14.19 -4.29
C ALA A 123 -11.97 15.20 -3.35
N SER A 124 -12.53 14.75 -2.24
CA SER A 124 -13.14 15.59 -1.20
C SER A 124 -12.13 16.54 -0.55
N HIS A 125 -10.96 16.02 -0.16
CA HIS A 125 -9.86 16.80 0.41
C HIS A 125 -9.32 17.84 -0.57
N LYS A 126 -9.14 17.49 -1.85
CA LYS A 126 -8.76 18.44 -2.91
C LYS A 126 -9.78 19.58 -3.04
N ARG A 127 -11.08 19.29 -2.98
CA ARG A 127 -12.14 20.32 -2.94
C ARG A 127 -12.06 21.19 -1.68
N ALA A 128 -11.72 20.61 -0.53
CA ALA A 128 -11.55 21.34 0.74
C ALA A 128 -10.37 22.31 0.69
N ILE A 129 -9.22 21.89 0.15
CA ILE A 129 -8.06 22.76 -0.09
C ILE A 129 -8.46 23.96 -0.97
N ASN A 130 -9.19 23.72 -2.07
CA ASN A 130 -9.66 24.80 -2.95
C ASN A 130 -10.63 25.78 -2.24
N ARG A 131 -11.39 25.32 -1.23
CA ARG A 131 -12.21 26.23 -0.40
C ARG A 131 -11.34 27.00 0.59
N ALA A 132 -10.38 26.35 1.25
CA ALA A 132 -9.45 26.97 2.18
C ALA A 132 -8.61 28.05 1.48
N ALA A 133 -8.08 27.78 0.29
CA ALA A 133 -7.34 28.75 -0.52
C ALA A 133 -8.17 30.00 -0.87
N ARG A 134 -9.46 29.81 -1.23
CA ARG A 134 -10.39 30.93 -1.48
C ARG A 134 -10.65 31.77 -0.23
N LEU A 135 -10.79 31.13 0.94
CA LEU A 135 -10.90 31.86 2.21
C LEU A 135 -9.62 32.60 2.53
N ARG A 136 -8.46 31.96 2.33
CA ARG A 136 -7.13 32.52 2.57
C ARG A 136 -6.87 33.79 1.76
N ALA A 137 -7.32 33.83 0.51
CA ALA A 137 -7.22 35.02 -0.35
C ALA A 137 -8.03 36.22 0.17
N ARG A 138 -9.06 36.00 0.99
CA ARG A 138 -9.88 37.06 1.60
C ARG A 138 -9.30 37.58 2.92
N VAL A 139 -8.37 36.85 3.52
CA VAL A 139 -7.75 37.20 4.80
C VAL A 139 -6.66 38.26 4.56
N LYS A 140 -6.89 39.49 5.03
CA LYS A 140 -5.92 40.59 4.96
C LYS A 140 -4.87 40.47 6.06
N ARG A 141 -3.66 41.01 5.81
CA ARG A 141 -2.66 41.24 6.88
C ARG A 141 -3.20 42.27 7.88
N LYS A 142 -2.83 42.14 9.15
CA LYS A 142 -3.14 43.19 10.14
C LYS A 142 -2.33 44.46 9.81
N ALA A 143 -2.91 45.62 10.08
CA ALA A 143 -2.30 46.92 9.83
C ALA A 143 -0.99 47.15 10.63
N ASN A 144 -0.78 46.39 11.71
CA ASN A 144 0.40 46.45 12.57
C ASN A 144 1.54 45.51 12.13
N GLY A 145 1.50 44.95 10.91
CA GLY A 145 2.52 44.04 10.40
C GLY A 145 2.50 42.64 11.02
N GLN A 146 1.61 42.35 11.97
CA GLN A 146 1.46 41.01 12.53
C GLN A 146 0.78 40.07 11.54
N ASP A 147 1.27 38.83 11.55
CA ASP A 147 0.73 37.78 10.72
C ASP A 147 -0.70 37.41 11.14
N ASN A 148 -1.58 37.17 10.17
CA ASN A 148 -2.98 36.93 10.48
C ASN A 148 -3.15 35.50 11.01
N MET A 149 -3.58 35.35 12.27
CA MET A 149 -3.80 34.03 12.89
C MET A 149 -4.72 33.14 12.05
N LEU A 150 -5.77 33.70 11.44
CA LEU A 150 -6.67 32.94 10.56
C LEU A 150 -5.97 32.48 9.28
N ALA A 151 -5.05 33.28 8.74
CA ALA A 151 -4.22 32.86 7.63
C ALA A 151 -3.35 31.65 8.02
N ARG A 152 -2.69 31.70 9.18
CA ARG A 152 -1.86 30.60 9.68
C ARG A 152 -2.65 29.31 9.91
N VAL A 153 -3.87 29.42 10.46
CA VAL A 153 -4.76 28.26 10.66
C VAL A 153 -5.19 27.65 9.33
N LEU A 154 -5.52 28.48 8.33
CA LEU A 154 -5.88 28.00 6.99
C LEU A 154 -4.68 27.33 6.30
N ASP A 155 -3.49 27.92 6.42
CA ASP A 155 -2.25 27.37 5.85
C ASP A 155 -1.90 26.02 6.52
N TRP A 156 -2.07 25.91 7.84
CA TRP A 156 -1.91 24.65 8.58
C TRP A 156 -2.94 23.58 8.16
N HIS A 157 -4.22 23.96 8.03
CA HIS A 157 -5.27 23.04 7.60
C HIS A 157 -5.03 22.55 6.17
N GLU A 158 -4.57 23.42 5.26
CA GLU A 158 -4.18 23.03 3.91
C GLU A 158 -3.03 22.01 3.93
N ALA A 159 -1.97 22.27 4.69
CA ALA A 159 -0.83 21.37 4.83
C ALA A 159 -1.25 20.00 5.41
N SER A 160 -2.04 20.00 6.48
CA SER A 160 -2.57 18.77 7.10
C SER A 160 -3.44 17.97 6.11
N THR A 161 -4.30 18.66 5.35
CA THR A 161 -5.15 18.02 4.34
C THR A 161 -4.31 17.41 3.21
N ARG A 162 -3.22 18.07 2.81
CA ARG A 162 -2.30 17.56 1.79
C ARG A 162 -1.61 16.26 2.24
N ILE A 163 -1.17 16.20 3.49
CA ILE A 163 -0.62 14.96 4.07
C ILE A 163 -1.64 13.81 3.99
N GLN A 164 -2.93 14.07 4.22
CA GLN A 164 -3.96 13.03 4.09
C GLN A 164 -4.19 12.59 2.64
N ILE A 165 -4.10 13.52 1.68
CA ILE A 165 -4.13 13.18 0.25
C ILE A 165 -2.98 12.25 -0.08
N ASP A 166 -1.75 12.62 0.30
CA ASP A 166 -0.54 11.84 -0.01
C ASP A 166 -0.62 10.44 0.60
N LYS A 167 -1.12 10.31 1.84
CA LYS A 167 -1.35 9.01 2.49
C LYS A 167 -2.37 8.15 1.74
N ASN A 168 -3.49 8.73 1.33
CA ASN A 168 -4.52 7.99 0.60
C ASN A 168 -4.04 7.60 -0.81
N GLU A 169 -3.33 8.47 -1.51
CA GLU A 169 -2.75 8.17 -2.81
C GLU A 169 -1.69 7.05 -2.72
N ALA A 170 -0.85 7.07 -1.69
CA ALA A 170 0.10 5.99 -1.42
C ALA A 170 -0.60 4.65 -1.11
N ALA A 171 -1.65 4.66 -0.29
CA ALA A 171 -2.43 3.46 0.03
C ALA A 171 -3.11 2.89 -1.23
N VAL A 172 -3.70 3.75 -2.07
CA VAL A 172 -4.29 3.35 -3.36
C VAL A 172 -3.25 2.68 -4.26
N ALA A 173 -2.04 3.24 -4.37
CA ALA A 173 -0.98 2.63 -5.17
C ALA A 173 -0.57 1.24 -4.66
N SER A 174 -0.46 1.05 -3.35
CA SER A 174 -0.20 -0.27 -2.75
C SER A 174 -1.33 -1.27 -2.99
N MET A 175 -2.58 -0.82 -2.96
CA MET A 175 -3.77 -1.66 -3.23
C MET A 175 -3.89 -2.04 -4.70
N GLU A 176 -3.62 -1.12 -5.62
CA GLU A 176 -3.54 -1.43 -7.05
C GLU A 176 -2.46 -2.46 -7.32
N ARG A 177 -1.32 -2.33 -6.63
CA ARG A 177 -0.25 -3.34 -6.70
C ARG A 177 -0.69 -4.68 -6.12
N ALA A 178 -1.43 -4.69 -5.01
CA ALA A 178 -2.00 -5.91 -4.45
C ALA A 178 -2.94 -6.62 -5.44
N LEU A 179 -3.79 -5.87 -6.16
CA LEU A 179 -4.64 -6.42 -7.22
C LEU A 179 -3.83 -6.99 -8.38
N GLU A 180 -2.72 -6.35 -8.77
CA GLU A 180 -1.82 -6.90 -9.79
C GLU A 180 -1.16 -8.19 -9.33
N ILE A 181 -0.75 -8.27 -8.06
CA ILE A 181 -0.18 -9.47 -7.47
C ILE A 181 -1.23 -10.58 -7.46
N LEU A 182 -2.44 -10.33 -6.95
CA LEU A 182 -3.49 -11.34 -6.83
C LEU A 182 -3.84 -12.03 -8.15
N LYS A 183 -3.86 -11.29 -9.27
CA LYS A 183 -4.04 -11.87 -10.62
C LYS A 183 -3.05 -12.97 -10.97
N ASP A 184 -1.87 -12.97 -10.35
CA ASP A 184 -0.84 -13.96 -10.59
C ASP A 184 -0.98 -15.20 -9.67
N TYR A 185 -1.89 -15.19 -8.69
CA TYR A 185 -2.13 -16.24 -7.70
C TYR A 185 -3.57 -16.75 -7.79
N SER A 186 -3.79 -17.82 -8.57
CA SER A 186 -5.07 -18.53 -8.57
C SER A 186 -5.13 -19.58 -7.45
N PHE A 187 -6.19 -19.56 -6.64
CA PHE A 187 -6.58 -20.72 -5.83
C PHE A 187 -7.35 -21.73 -6.70
N GLY A 188 -7.27 -23.03 -6.40
CA GLY A 188 -7.63 -24.13 -7.33
C GLY A 188 -9.03 -24.05 -7.97
N GLU A 189 -9.18 -24.74 -9.10
CA GLU A 189 -10.21 -24.59 -10.15
C GLU A 189 -11.70 -24.80 -9.78
N ASP A 190 -12.10 -24.87 -8.51
CA ASP A 190 -13.50 -25.17 -8.12
C ASP A 190 -13.94 -24.37 -6.88
N LEU A 191 -14.18 -23.06 -7.03
CA LEU A 191 -14.80 -22.25 -5.97
C LEU A 191 -16.08 -21.58 -6.49
N SER A 192 -17.18 -21.77 -5.75
CA SER A 192 -18.48 -21.16 -6.04
C SER A 192 -18.39 -19.65 -5.87
N PRO A 193 -19.02 -18.83 -6.74
CA PRO A 193 -18.96 -17.38 -6.66
C PRO A 193 -19.45 -16.90 -5.29
N ALA A 194 -18.73 -15.95 -4.70
CA ALA A 194 -19.07 -15.35 -3.41
C ALA A 194 -20.47 -14.72 -3.44
N THR A 195 -21.31 -15.07 -2.48
CA THR A 195 -22.64 -14.48 -2.33
C THR A 195 -22.55 -13.08 -1.72
N GLY A 196 -23.40 -12.15 -2.19
CA GLY A 196 -23.32 -10.72 -1.83
C GLY A 196 -23.37 -10.39 -0.34
N GLU A 197 -23.92 -11.25 0.51
CA GLU A 197 -23.92 -11.09 1.97
C GLU A 197 -22.53 -11.13 2.60
N VAL A 198 -21.59 -11.87 2.01
CA VAL A 198 -20.21 -11.98 2.52
C VAL A 198 -19.44 -10.68 2.28
N SER A 199 -19.62 -10.09 1.10
CA SER A 199 -18.99 -8.82 0.73
C SER A 199 -19.40 -7.70 1.68
N VAL A 200 -20.67 -7.65 2.08
CA VAL A 200 -21.19 -6.64 3.01
C VAL A 200 -20.62 -6.82 4.42
N ALA A 201 -20.57 -8.05 4.94
CA ALA A 201 -20.03 -8.31 6.27
C ALA A 201 -18.52 -7.98 6.38
N LEU A 202 -17.75 -8.24 5.32
CA LEU A 202 -16.33 -7.89 5.27
C LEU A 202 -16.14 -6.36 5.25
N HIS A 203 -17.02 -5.67 4.54
CA HIS A 203 -17.02 -4.22 4.43
C HIS A 203 -17.29 -3.54 5.78
N GLU A 204 -18.28 -4.03 6.54
CA GLU A 204 -18.62 -3.52 7.87
C GLU A 204 -17.48 -3.74 8.88
N ALA A 205 -16.81 -4.91 8.83
CA ALA A 205 -15.67 -5.21 9.69
C ALA A 205 -14.45 -4.32 9.39
N LEU A 206 -14.19 -4.04 8.10
CA LEU A 206 -13.12 -3.14 7.67
C LEU A 206 -13.36 -1.71 8.12
N HIS A 207 -14.57 -1.20 7.94
CA HIS A 207 -14.95 0.16 8.36
C HIS A 207 -14.79 0.33 9.88
N SER A 208 -15.21 -0.67 10.67
CA SER A 208 -15.05 -0.69 12.13
C SER A 208 -13.58 -0.64 12.58
N LEU A 209 -12.68 -1.36 11.90
CA LEU A 209 -11.26 -1.36 12.23
C LEU A 209 -10.54 -0.06 11.85
N GLU A 210 -10.91 0.55 10.72
CA GLU A 210 -10.38 1.87 10.34
C GLU A 210 -10.88 2.97 11.29
N GLU A 211 -12.14 2.91 11.74
CA GLU A 211 -12.68 3.81 12.76
C GLU A 211 -11.92 3.66 14.09
N LEU A 212 -11.69 2.43 14.55
CA LEU A 212 -10.92 2.17 15.78
C LEU A 212 -9.46 2.67 15.65
N ALA A 213 -8.83 2.45 14.50
CA ALA A 213 -7.49 2.94 14.23
C ALA A 213 -7.43 4.48 14.15
N ALA A 214 -8.48 5.14 13.65
CA ALA A 214 -8.62 6.58 13.63
C ALA A 214 -8.83 7.15 15.05
N VAL A 215 -9.67 6.52 15.88
CA VAL A 215 -9.86 6.89 17.29
C VAL A 215 -8.53 6.80 18.06
N LEU A 216 -7.75 5.73 17.86
CA LEU A 216 -6.45 5.56 18.51
C LEU A 216 -5.39 6.58 18.01
N LYS A 217 -5.48 7.05 16.76
CA LYS A 217 -4.59 8.06 16.18
C LYS A 217 -5.04 9.52 16.45
N THR A 218 -6.27 9.72 16.95
CA THR A 218 -6.85 11.05 17.23
C THR A 218 -6.95 11.36 18.73
N GLY A 219 -6.46 10.46 19.60
CA GLY A 219 -6.32 10.73 21.03
C GLY A 219 -5.51 12.03 21.26
N PRO A 220 -6.03 13.00 22.03
CA PRO A 220 -5.39 14.30 22.16
C PRO A 220 -4.07 14.16 22.94
N SER A 221 -2.95 14.56 22.33
CA SER A 221 -1.70 14.72 23.07
C SER A 221 -1.80 15.97 23.96
N TRP A 222 -2.34 15.79 25.17
CA TRP A 222 -2.36 16.81 26.22
C TRP A 222 -1.02 17.00 26.94
N CYS A 223 0.11 16.63 26.31
CA CYS A 223 1.44 16.89 26.85
C CYS A 223 2.03 18.14 26.19
N GLU A 224 1.46 19.30 26.51
CA GLU A 224 2.14 20.61 26.57
C GLU A 224 1.12 21.70 26.98
N VAL A 225 0.36 21.45 28.06
CA VAL A 225 -0.17 22.56 28.86
C VAL A 225 0.94 22.94 29.81
N ASP A 226 1.73 23.93 29.40
CA ASP A 226 2.65 24.66 30.28
C ASP A 226 1.83 25.26 31.43
N ILE A 227 1.79 24.56 32.56
CA ILE A 227 1.28 25.13 33.81
C ILE A 227 2.34 26.14 34.25
N ALA A 228 2.09 27.39 33.90
CA ALA A 228 2.80 28.55 34.41
C ALA A 228 3.01 28.41 35.93
N ARG A 229 4.27 28.26 36.35
CA ARG A 229 4.68 28.46 37.74
C ARG A 229 4.31 29.90 38.13
N PRO A 230 3.56 30.14 39.21
CA PRO A 230 3.50 31.49 39.76
C PRO A 230 4.89 31.83 40.32
N SER A 231 5.39 32.98 39.89
CA SER A 231 6.57 33.65 40.42
C SER A 231 6.46 33.79 41.94
N ALA A 232 7.30 33.07 42.68
CA ALA A 232 7.63 33.43 44.04
C ALA A 232 8.74 34.47 43.99
N SER A 233 8.40 35.73 44.27
CA SER A 233 9.35 36.77 44.60
C SER A 233 8.74 37.67 45.67
N GLY A 234 9.47 37.83 46.78
CA GLY A 234 9.55 39.04 47.59
C GLY A 234 8.26 39.56 48.21
#